data_AF-A0A948UR77-F1
#
_entry.id   AF-A0A948UR77-F1
#
_cell.length_a   1.000
_cell.length_b   1.000
_cell.length_c   1.000
_cell.angle_alpha   90.00
_cell.angle_beta   90.00
_cell.angle_gamma   90.00
#
_symmetry.space_group_name_H-M   'P 1'
#
loop_
_entity.id
_entity.type
_entity.pdbx_description
1 polymer ?
#
loop_
_entity_poly.entity_id
_entity_poly.type
_entity_poly.pdbx_seq_one_letter_code
_entity_poly.pdbx_strand_id
1 'polypeptide(L)'
;MQTILPDEKTPLEPSKPEEKLLRAPTLFEKYSWIKPISIFIILLITLILSIYYLFQTNNSTLTIKNSISPTTSSIACPADAKQCSDGTWVPRTGPKCEFVCPQPKNSSALKNACQEKGGTWLDQYKECESIPTDKGLDQTTCTTLGGTFNACESACRHNDNPQQACIEVCVKTCKFN
;
A
#
# COMPACT_ATOMS: atom_id res chain seq x y z
N MET A 1 57.22 -22.51 7.82
CA MET A 1 58.04 -21.34 7.46
C MET A 1 57.13 -20.12 7.48
N GLN A 2 57.19 -19.34 8.54
CA GLN A 2 56.50 -18.05 8.67
C GLN A 2 57.54 -16.95 8.45
N THR A 3 57.32 -16.11 7.44
CA THR A 3 58.18 -14.97 7.11
C THR A 3 57.59 -13.72 7.74
N ILE A 4 58.33 -13.14 8.69
CA ILE A 4 58.05 -11.86 9.33
C ILE A 4 58.63 -10.76 8.42
N LEU A 5 57.82 -9.76 8.02
CA LEU A 5 58.30 -8.54 7.37
C LEU A 5 58.42 -7.40 8.39
N PRO A 6 59.45 -6.54 8.28
CA PRO A 6 59.76 -5.50 9.28
C PRO A 6 58.97 -4.20 9.11
N ASP A 7 58.78 -3.50 10.23
CA ASP A 7 58.08 -2.22 10.42
C ASP A 7 58.66 -1.06 9.59
N GLU A 8 57.75 -0.30 8.97
CA GLU A 8 58.01 0.89 8.17
C GLU A 8 58.11 2.14 9.05
N LYS A 9 59.25 2.84 8.93
CA LYS A 9 59.64 3.99 9.73
C LYS A 9 58.89 5.25 9.28
N THR A 10 58.08 5.82 10.18
CA THR A 10 57.29 7.04 9.95
C THR A 10 58.18 8.29 9.81
N PRO A 11 58.05 9.11 8.74
CA PRO A 11 58.76 10.38 8.60
C PRO A 11 58.23 11.47 9.54
N LEU A 12 59.14 12.24 10.13
CA LEU A 12 58.83 13.40 10.98
C LEU A 12 58.38 14.59 10.12
N GLU A 13 57.21 15.15 10.42
CA GLU A 13 56.59 16.28 9.72
C GLU A 13 57.10 17.64 10.27
N PRO A 14 57.38 18.64 9.39
CA PRO A 14 57.93 19.92 9.82
C PRO A 14 56.89 20.85 10.45
N SER A 15 57.29 21.50 11.56
CA SER A 15 56.45 22.40 12.35
C SER A 15 56.11 23.71 11.61
N LYS A 16 54.81 23.97 11.48
CA LYS A 16 54.21 25.16 10.85
C LYS A 16 54.28 26.39 11.78
N PRO A 17 54.60 27.60 11.27
CA PRO A 17 54.74 28.81 12.08
C PRO A 17 53.39 29.34 12.60
N GLU A 18 53.41 29.86 13.84
CA GLU A 18 52.25 30.39 14.57
C GLU A 18 51.69 31.68 13.94
N GLU A 19 50.48 31.58 13.39
CA GLU A 19 49.68 32.70 12.93
C GLU A 19 48.92 33.31 14.12
N LYS A 20 49.25 34.57 14.48
CA LYS A 20 48.56 35.30 15.55
C LYS A 20 47.13 35.62 15.12
N LEU A 21 46.21 34.80 15.60
CA LEU A 21 44.77 34.85 15.38
C LEU A 21 44.14 36.10 16.03
N LEU A 22 43.98 37.19 15.27
CA LEU A 22 43.15 38.32 15.69
C LEU A 22 41.69 37.88 15.71
N ARG A 23 41.12 37.73 16.91
CA ARG A 23 39.74 37.28 17.13
C ARG A 23 38.76 38.39 16.74
N ALA A 24 37.96 38.17 15.71
CA ALA A 24 36.84 39.04 15.37
C ALA A 24 35.78 39.01 16.50
N PRO A 25 35.16 40.15 16.85
CA PRO A 25 34.14 40.20 17.90
C PRO A 25 32.88 39.45 17.47
N THR A 26 32.37 38.58 18.36
CA THR A 26 31.15 37.80 18.14
C THR A 26 29.91 38.70 18.19
N LEU A 27 29.00 38.54 17.22
CA LEU A 27 27.73 39.28 17.09
C LEU A 27 26.80 39.23 18.33
N PHE A 28 27.10 38.37 19.31
CA PHE A 28 26.31 38.14 20.51
C PHE A 28 26.21 39.31 21.50
N GLU A 29 27.08 40.32 21.42
CA GLU A 29 27.07 41.47 22.34
C GLU A 29 25.95 42.49 22.04
N LYS A 30 25.49 42.61 20.78
CA LYS A 30 24.48 43.64 20.40
C LYS A 30 23.05 43.31 20.81
N TYR A 31 22.76 42.07 21.20
CA TYR A 31 21.39 41.55 21.31
C TYR A 31 21.00 41.21 22.77
N SER A 32 21.55 41.93 23.74
CA SER A 32 21.25 41.75 25.18
C SER A 32 19.83 42.20 25.55
N TRP A 33 19.30 43.24 24.90
CA TRP A 33 17.95 43.78 25.17
C TRP A 33 16.79 43.00 24.55
N ILE A 34 17.06 42.00 23.69
CA ILE A 34 16.03 41.15 23.07
C ILE A 34 15.81 39.86 23.85
N LYS A 35 16.63 39.57 24.88
CA LYS A 35 16.36 38.48 25.80
C LYS A 35 14.95 38.56 26.44
N PRO A 36 14.50 39.71 26.98
CA PRO A 36 13.13 39.81 27.49
C PRO A 36 12.09 39.69 26.37
N ILE A 37 12.32 40.35 25.23
CA ILE A 37 11.37 40.35 24.09
C ILE A 37 11.17 38.95 23.52
N SER A 38 12.25 38.17 23.39
CA SER A 38 12.20 36.77 22.95
C SER A 38 11.44 35.89 23.94
N ILE A 39 11.67 36.07 25.25
CA ILE A 39 10.93 35.35 26.30
C ILE A 39 9.42 35.69 26.22
N PHE A 40 9.06 36.96 26.04
CA PHE A 40 7.66 37.37 25.87
C PHE A 40 7.02 36.75 24.63
N ILE A 41 7.74 36.69 23.49
CA ILE A 41 7.24 36.06 22.26
C ILE A 41 7.01 34.56 22.46
N ILE A 42 7.95 33.86 23.11
CA ILE A 42 7.84 32.42 23.38
C ILE A 42 6.64 32.14 24.30
N LEU A 43 6.42 32.94 25.35
CA LEU A 43 5.26 32.81 26.24
C LEU A 43 3.93 33.07 25.53
N LEU A 44 3.92 34.01 24.57
CA LEU A 44 2.71 34.32 23.80
C LEU A 44 2.37 33.17 22.82
N ILE A 45 3.38 32.57 22.20
CA ILE A 45 3.21 31.41 21.31
C ILE A 45 2.71 30.19 22.08
N THR A 46 3.27 29.90 23.27
CA THR A 46 2.82 28.75 24.07
C THR A 46 1.39 28.94 24.58
N LEU A 47 0.99 30.17 24.93
CA LEU A 47 -0.38 30.49 25.32
C LEU A 47 -1.37 30.27 24.16
N ILE A 48 -1.04 30.76 22.96
CA ILE A 48 -1.89 30.61 21.77
C ILE A 48 -2.05 29.13 21.39
N LEU A 49 -0.96 28.35 21.40
CA LEU A 49 -1.01 26.92 21.11
C LEU A 49 -1.88 26.17 22.13
N SER A 50 -1.76 26.47 23.42
CA SER A 50 -2.60 25.88 24.47
C SER A 50 -4.09 26.14 24.22
N ILE A 51 -4.47 27.39 23.91
CA ILE A 51 -5.85 27.76 23.60
C ILE A 51 -6.35 27.02 22.36
N TYR A 52 -5.53 26.89 21.32
CA TYR A 52 -5.87 26.14 20.11
C TYR A 52 -6.13 24.65 20.40
N TYR A 53 -5.30 24.02 21.23
CA TYR A 53 -5.52 22.63 21.66
C TYR A 53 -6.82 22.47 22.47
N LEU A 54 -7.13 23.41 23.36
CA LEU A 54 -8.41 23.41 24.10
C LEU A 54 -9.61 23.57 23.16
N PHE A 55 -9.48 24.39 22.12
CA PHE A 55 -10.52 24.53 21.10
C PHE A 55 -10.73 23.23 20.30
N GLN A 56 -9.63 22.53 19.97
CA GLN A 56 -9.72 21.22 19.31
C GLN A 56 -10.38 20.16 20.20
N THR A 57 -10.09 20.13 21.51
CA THR A 57 -10.71 19.16 22.44
C THR A 57 -12.20 19.43 22.65
N ASN A 58 -12.62 20.69 22.63
CA ASN A 58 -14.03 21.06 22.85
C ASN A 58 -14.94 20.71 21.66
N ASN A 59 -14.38 20.55 20.46
CA ASN A 59 -15.14 20.18 19.26
C ASN A 59 -15.40 18.67 19.14
N SER A 60 -14.81 17.85 20.02
CA SER A 60 -15.24 16.47 20.24
C SER A 60 -16.36 16.44 21.28
N THR A 61 -17.46 17.15 21.01
CA THR A 61 -18.72 16.83 21.67
C THR A 61 -19.10 15.43 21.23
N LEU A 62 -18.81 14.47 22.11
CA LEU A 62 -19.32 13.12 22.06
C LEU A 62 -20.83 13.24 21.86
N THR A 63 -21.23 13.01 20.61
CA THR A 63 -22.59 12.67 20.29
C THR A 63 -22.78 11.27 20.86
N ILE A 64 -22.96 11.18 22.18
CA ILE A 64 -23.75 10.11 22.77
C ILE A 64 -25.15 10.40 22.24
N LYS A 65 -25.39 9.96 21.00
CA LYS A 65 -26.72 9.76 20.48
C LYS A 65 -27.29 8.74 21.45
N ASN A 66 -28.03 9.28 22.43
CA ASN A 66 -28.60 8.54 23.53
C ASN A 66 -29.32 7.35 22.91
N SER A 67 -28.67 6.19 22.94
CA SER A 67 -29.25 4.94 22.49
C SER A 67 -30.21 4.59 23.60
N ILE A 68 -31.41 5.19 23.54
CA ILE A 68 -32.61 4.48 23.91
C ILE A 68 -32.54 3.23 23.05
N SER A 69 -31.96 2.18 23.62
CA SER A 69 -32.01 0.83 23.13
C SER A 69 -33.47 0.60 22.76
N PRO A 70 -33.83 0.59 21.47
CA PRO A 70 -35.16 0.19 21.07
C PRO A 70 -35.17 -1.29 21.38
N THR A 71 -35.84 -1.65 22.47
CA THR A 71 -36.22 -3.00 22.89
C THR A 71 -35.53 -4.05 22.05
N THR A 72 -34.30 -4.39 22.45
CA THR A 72 -33.46 -5.38 21.78
C THR A 72 -34.19 -6.72 21.77
N SER A 73 -34.97 -6.94 20.71
CA SER A 73 -35.00 -8.26 20.10
C SER A 73 -33.58 -8.48 19.60
N SER A 74 -32.71 -9.00 20.46
CA SER A 74 -31.43 -9.56 20.03
C SER A 74 -31.77 -10.66 19.05
N ILE A 75 -31.81 -10.32 17.76
CA ILE A 75 -32.02 -11.30 16.71
C ILE A 75 -30.80 -12.21 16.82
N ALA A 76 -31.02 -13.40 17.37
CA ALA A 76 -30.05 -14.46 17.34
C ALA A 76 -29.89 -14.84 15.87
N CYS A 77 -28.76 -14.46 15.27
CA CYS A 77 -28.47 -14.87 13.91
C CYS A 77 -27.94 -16.31 13.97
N PRO A 78 -28.45 -17.21 13.13
CA PRO A 78 -28.11 -18.63 13.20
C PRO A 78 -26.67 -18.95 12.74
N ALA A 79 -25.99 -18.00 12.08
CA ALA A 79 -24.63 -18.18 11.56
C ALA A 79 -23.86 -16.85 11.55
N ASP A 80 -22.54 -16.92 11.77
CA ASP A 80 -21.61 -15.78 11.76
C ASP A 80 -20.87 -15.59 10.43
N ALA A 81 -20.84 -16.62 9.59
CA ALA A 81 -20.20 -16.62 8.28
C ALA A 81 -21.01 -17.42 7.26
N LYS A 82 -20.96 -16.98 6.01
CA LYS A 82 -21.58 -17.69 4.88
C LYS A 82 -20.57 -17.81 3.74
N GLN A 83 -20.50 -18.99 3.13
CA GLN A 83 -19.74 -19.17 1.91
C GLN A 83 -20.55 -18.68 0.70
N CYS A 84 -19.95 -17.82 -0.10
CA CYS A 84 -20.50 -17.32 -1.36
C CYS A 84 -20.26 -18.32 -2.49
N SER A 85 -20.92 -18.13 -3.64
CA SER A 85 -20.80 -19.03 -4.79
C SER A 85 -19.40 -19.02 -5.42
N ASP A 86 -18.60 -17.99 -5.15
CA ASP A 86 -17.18 -17.89 -5.51
C ASP A 86 -16.26 -18.67 -4.55
N GLY A 87 -16.81 -19.27 -3.49
CA GLY A 87 -16.06 -19.97 -2.45
C GLY A 87 -15.54 -19.08 -1.31
N THR A 88 -15.67 -17.76 -1.41
CA THR A 88 -15.24 -16.80 -0.39
C THR A 88 -16.17 -16.86 0.83
N TRP A 89 -15.61 -16.81 2.04
CA TRP A 89 -16.38 -16.70 3.28
C TRP A 89 -16.57 -15.24 3.65
N VAL A 90 -17.83 -14.80 3.72
CA VAL A 90 -18.16 -13.43 4.13
C VAL A 90 -18.76 -13.41 5.54
N PRO A 91 -18.33 -12.47 6.39
CA PRO A 91 -18.92 -12.30 7.71
C PRO A 91 -20.29 -11.64 7.60
N ARG A 92 -21.09 -11.82 8.65
CA ARG A 92 -22.37 -11.14 8.78
C ARG A 92 -22.19 -9.63 8.88
N THR A 93 -23.00 -8.87 8.16
CA THR A 93 -23.00 -7.40 8.17
C THR A 93 -24.29 -6.86 8.82
N GLY A 94 -24.11 -5.94 9.78
CA GLY A 94 -25.20 -5.17 10.38
C GLY A 94 -26.16 -5.93 11.32
N PRO A 95 -27.12 -5.19 11.91
CA PRO A 95 -28.09 -5.73 12.87
C PRO A 95 -29.15 -6.66 12.25
N LYS A 96 -29.25 -6.72 10.91
CA LYS A 96 -30.24 -7.51 10.16
C LYS A 96 -29.76 -8.91 9.71
N CYS A 97 -28.59 -9.36 10.16
CA CYS A 97 -28.01 -10.64 9.73
C CYS A 97 -27.76 -10.80 8.23
N GLU A 98 -27.35 -9.73 7.52
CA GLU A 98 -27.18 -9.78 6.07
C GLU A 98 -25.77 -10.27 5.69
N PHE A 99 -25.66 -11.11 4.67
CA PHE A 99 -24.38 -11.55 4.09
C PHE A 99 -24.24 -10.95 2.70
N VAL A 100 -23.29 -10.02 2.54
CA VAL A 100 -23.00 -9.39 1.24
C VAL A 100 -21.90 -10.17 0.55
N CYS A 101 -22.27 -10.95 -0.45
CA CYS A 101 -21.29 -11.61 -1.32
C CYS A 101 -20.71 -10.60 -2.33
N PRO A 102 -19.40 -10.68 -2.63
CA PRO A 102 -18.87 -9.97 -3.79
C PRO A 102 -19.64 -10.43 -5.04
N GLN A 103 -20.11 -9.48 -5.82
CA GLN A 103 -20.81 -9.81 -7.06
C GLN A 103 -19.82 -10.40 -8.06
N PRO A 104 -20.20 -11.42 -8.85
CA PRO A 104 -19.39 -11.86 -9.97
C PRO A 104 -19.10 -10.64 -10.84
N LYS A 105 -17.82 -10.38 -11.10
CA LYS A 105 -17.42 -9.31 -12.00
C LYS A 105 -18.08 -9.60 -13.35
N ASN A 106 -18.88 -8.65 -13.84
CA ASN A 106 -19.53 -8.83 -15.14
C ASN A 106 -18.47 -8.99 -16.25
N SER A 107 -18.82 -9.69 -17.33
CA SER A 107 -17.90 -9.96 -18.44
C SER A 107 -17.26 -8.68 -18.99
N SER A 108 -18.00 -7.57 -18.99
CA SER A 108 -17.50 -6.26 -19.41
C SER A 108 -16.38 -5.72 -18.50
N ALA A 109 -16.49 -5.84 -17.18
CA ALA A 109 -15.46 -5.42 -16.24
C ALA A 109 -14.21 -6.32 -16.33
N LEU A 110 -14.42 -7.63 -16.50
CA LEU A 110 -13.32 -8.59 -16.71
C LEU A 110 -12.58 -8.29 -18.01
N LYS A 111 -13.31 -8.03 -19.10
CA LYS A 111 -12.79 -7.62 -20.39
C LYS A 111 -11.98 -6.33 -20.29
N ASN A 112 -12.53 -5.30 -19.65
CA ASN A 112 -11.83 -4.02 -19.48
C ASN A 112 -10.53 -4.21 -18.67
N ALA A 113 -10.59 -4.95 -17.55
CA ALA A 113 -9.39 -5.23 -16.75
C ALA A 113 -8.31 -5.98 -17.54
N CYS A 114 -8.71 -6.94 -18.39
CA CYS A 114 -7.80 -7.64 -19.28
C CYS A 114 -7.12 -6.69 -20.27
N GLN A 115 -7.92 -5.86 -20.94
CA GLN A 115 -7.45 -4.93 -21.98
C GLN A 115 -6.59 -3.79 -21.41
N GLU A 116 -6.93 -3.26 -20.23
CA GLU A 116 -6.14 -2.24 -19.52
C GLU A 116 -4.73 -2.73 -19.17
N LYS A 117 -4.58 -4.03 -18.89
CA LYS A 117 -3.28 -4.66 -18.67
C LYS A 117 -2.59 -5.10 -19.97
N GLY A 118 -3.17 -4.78 -21.13
CA GLY A 118 -2.62 -5.11 -22.44
C GLY A 118 -2.78 -6.59 -22.82
N GLY A 119 -3.69 -7.32 -22.17
CA GLY A 119 -4.10 -8.66 -22.59
C GLY A 119 -5.18 -8.63 -23.67
N THR A 120 -5.46 -9.79 -24.25
CA THR A 120 -6.55 -10.01 -25.21
C THR A 120 -7.66 -10.79 -24.52
N TRP A 121 -8.88 -10.25 -24.57
CA TRP A 121 -10.05 -10.91 -23.98
C TRP A 121 -10.75 -11.79 -25.01
N LEU A 122 -10.97 -13.06 -24.66
CA LEU A 122 -11.68 -14.05 -25.45
C LEU A 122 -13.10 -14.22 -24.89
N ASP A 123 -14.07 -13.50 -25.47
CA ASP A 123 -15.46 -13.47 -24.99
C ASP A 123 -16.11 -14.85 -24.91
N GLN A 124 -15.81 -15.75 -25.86
CA GLN A 124 -16.38 -17.11 -25.92
C GLN A 124 -15.89 -18.02 -24.79
N TYR A 125 -14.65 -17.81 -24.33
CA TYR A 125 -14.00 -18.64 -23.32
C TYR A 125 -13.95 -17.96 -21.95
N LYS A 126 -14.47 -16.73 -21.86
CA LYS A 126 -14.35 -15.85 -20.68
C LYS A 126 -12.93 -15.85 -20.14
N GLU A 127 -11.97 -15.60 -21.04
CA GLU A 127 -10.56 -15.77 -20.75
C GLU A 127 -9.78 -14.53 -21.16
N CYS A 128 -8.87 -14.08 -20.30
CA CYS A 128 -7.85 -13.11 -20.66
C CYS A 128 -6.56 -13.84 -21.03
N GLU A 129 -6.08 -13.68 -22.26
CA GLU A 129 -4.81 -14.24 -22.70
C GLU A 129 -3.74 -13.16 -22.90
N SER A 130 -2.48 -13.51 -22.64
CA SER A 130 -1.33 -12.69 -23.04
C SER A 130 -0.20 -13.55 -23.61
N ILE A 131 0.15 -13.25 -24.86
CA ILE A 131 1.21 -13.92 -25.63
C ILE A 131 2.51 -13.11 -25.51
N PRO A 132 3.66 -13.79 -25.43
CA PRO A 132 4.50 -13.78 -24.24
C PRO A 132 5.04 -12.36 -23.98
N THR A 133 4.40 -11.67 -23.05
CA THR A 133 4.82 -10.35 -22.57
C THR A 133 4.54 -10.27 -21.07
N ASP A 134 5.05 -9.23 -20.42
CA ASP A 134 4.69 -8.79 -19.07
C ASP A 134 3.27 -8.19 -19.00
N LYS A 135 2.49 -8.31 -20.09
CA LYS A 135 1.10 -7.83 -20.21
C LYS A 135 0.09 -8.90 -19.77
N GLY A 136 -1.15 -8.48 -19.64
CA GLY A 136 -2.28 -9.27 -19.17
C GLY A 136 -2.42 -9.29 -17.65
N LEU A 137 -3.34 -10.10 -17.17
CA LEU A 137 -3.57 -10.26 -15.74
C LEU A 137 -2.47 -11.15 -15.15
N ASP A 138 -1.80 -10.67 -14.10
CA ASP A 138 -0.90 -11.50 -13.30
C ASP A 138 -1.70 -12.44 -12.37
N GLN A 139 -1.00 -13.36 -11.70
CA GLN A 139 -1.63 -14.32 -10.80
C GLN A 139 -2.49 -13.64 -9.74
N THR A 140 -1.94 -12.61 -9.09
CA THR A 140 -2.62 -11.88 -8.02
C THR A 140 -3.88 -11.19 -8.51
N THR A 141 -3.80 -10.45 -9.63
CA THR A 141 -4.96 -9.74 -10.18
C THR A 141 -5.99 -10.73 -10.70
N CYS A 142 -5.57 -11.79 -11.38
CA CYS A 142 -6.45 -12.84 -11.86
C CYS A 142 -7.25 -13.48 -10.72
N THR A 143 -6.60 -13.91 -9.63
CA THR A 143 -7.28 -14.50 -8.47
C THR A 143 -8.16 -13.49 -7.73
N THR A 144 -7.72 -12.23 -7.65
CA THR A 144 -8.51 -11.14 -7.03
C THR A 144 -9.80 -10.87 -7.82
N LEU A 145 -9.77 -11.04 -9.14
CA LEU A 145 -10.95 -10.92 -9.99
C LEU A 145 -11.83 -12.19 -9.99
N GLY A 146 -11.45 -13.23 -9.25
CA GLY A 146 -12.18 -14.50 -9.17
C GLY A 146 -11.89 -15.45 -10.34
N GLY A 147 -10.76 -15.26 -11.02
CA GLY A 147 -10.31 -16.13 -12.12
C GLY A 147 -9.28 -17.18 -11.68
N THR A 148 -9.07 -18.17 -12.53
CA THR A 148 -8.00 -19.18 -12.41
C THR A 148 -6.83 -18.80 -13.31
N PHE A 149 -5.68 -18.51 -12.70
CA PHE A 149 -4.47 -18.13 -13.43
C PHE A 149 -3.68 -19.36 -13.87
N ASN A 150 -3.33 -19.41 -15.16
CA ASN A 150 -2.38 -20.38 -15.69
C ASN A 150 -1.19 -19.64 -16.27
N ALA A 151 -0.01 -19.87 -15.69
CA ALA A 151 1.23 -19.25 -16.16
C ALA A 151 1.64 -19.73 -17.56
N CYS A 152 1.17 -20.92 -17.96
CA CYS A 152 1.51 -21.54 -19.22
C CYS A 152 0.37 -22.43 -19.74
N GLU A 153 -0.33 -21.96 -20.75
CA GLU A 153 -1.34 -22.72 -21.49
C GLU A 153 -0.96 -22.74 -22.97
N SER A 154 -1.43 -23.77 -23.69
CA SER A 154 -1.17 -23.90 -25.12
C SER A 154 -1.84 -22.76 -25.89
N ALA A 155 -1.11 -22.14 -26.82
CA ALA A 155 -1.66 -21.18 -27.78
C ALA A 155 -2.83 -21.78 -28.60
N CYS A 156 -2.92 -23.10 -28.73
CA CYS A 156 -3.95 -23.79 -29.51
C CYS A 156 -5.00 -24.50 -28.66
N ARG A 157 -5.13 -24.18 -27.36
CA ARG A 157 -6.10 -24.83 -26.44
C ARG A 157 -7.56 -24.72 -26.89
N HIS A 158 -7.87 -23.79 -27.80
CA HIS A 158 -9.19 -23.54 -28.36
C HIS A 158 -9.34 -24.05 -29.81
N ASN A 159 -8.41 -24.86 -30.29
CA ASN A 159 -8.46 -25.40 -31.64
C ASN A 159 -9.05 -26.81 -31.66
N ASP A 160 -10.24 -26.96 -32.24
CA ASP A 160 -10.91 -28.24 -32.39
C ASP A 160 -10.39 -29.07 -33.57
N ASN A 161 -9.48 -28.53 -34.40
CA ASN A 161 -8.93 -29.22 -35.56
C ASN A 161 -7.64 -29.99 -35.22
N PRO A 162 -7.66 -31.33 -35.16
CA PRO A 162 -6.48 -32.13 -34.81
C PRO A 162 -5.39 -32.14 -35.88
N GLN A 163 -5.68 -31.67 -37.11
CA GLN A 163 -4.70 -31.64 -38.21
C GLN A 163 -3.94 -30.31 -38.33
N GLN A 164 -4.30 -29.30 -37.54
CA GLN A 164 -3.62 -28.02 -37.58
C GLN A 164 -2.35 -28.06 -36.73
N ALA A 165 -1.21 -27.73 -37.34
CA ALA A 165 0.06 -27.60 -36.63
C ALA A 165 -0.08 -26.54 -35.53
N CYS A 166 0.22 -26.94 -34.29
CA CYS A 166 0.26 -26.05 -33.15
C CYS A 166 1.71 -25.72 -32.80
N ILE A 167 2.01 -24.44 -32.62
CA ILE A 167 3.30 -24.02 -32.08
C ILE A 167 3.20 -24.11 -30.55
N GLU A 168 4.13 -24.82 -29.92
CA GLU A 168 4.23 -24.96 -28.46
C GLU A 168 4.73 -23.67 -27.81
N VAL A 169 3.89 -22.63 -27.85
CA VAL A 169 4.15 -21.36 -27.17
C VAL A 169 3.33 -21.31 -25.89
N CYS A 170 4.03 -20.93 -24.82
CA CYS A 170 3.45 -20.67 -23.52
C CYS A 170 2.65 -19.37 -23.55
N VAL A 171 1.34 -19.46 -23.32
CA VAL A 171 0.44 -18.30 -23.22
C VAL A 171 -0.05 -18.20 -21.78
N LYS A 172 0.11 -17.03 -21.15
CA LYS A 172 -0.48 -16.79 -19.83
C LYS A 172 -1.97 -16.58 -20.01
N THR A 173 -2.78 -17.22 -19.17
CA THR A 173 -4.24 -17.09 -19.23
C THR A 173 -4.85 -16.87 -17.85
N CYS A 174 -5.97 -16.16 -17.83
CA CYS A 174 -6.83 -16.03 -16.67
C CYS A 174 -8.27 -16.40 -17.06
N LYS A 175 -8.75 -17.55 -16.57
CA LYS A 175 -10.05 -18.15 -16.92
C LYS A 175 -11.12 -17.80 -15.88
N PHE A 176 -12.32 -17.42 -16.32
CA PHE A 176 -13.46 -17.07 -15.45
C PHE A 176 -14.68 -17.95 -15.72
N ASN A 177 -15.43 -18.32 -14.68
CA ASN A 177 -16.65 -19.15 -14.79
C ASN A 177 -17.92 -18.33 -15.06
#